data_AF-A0A7J9HG91-F1
#
_entry.id   AF-A0A7J9HG91-F1
#
_cell.length_a   1.000
_cell.length_b   1.000
_cell.length_c   1.000
_cell.angle_alpha   90.00
_cell.angle_beta   90.00
_cell.angle_gamma   90.00
#
_symmetry.space_group_name_H-M   'P 1'
#
loop_
_entity.id
_entity.type
_entity.pdbx_description
1 polymer ?
#
loop_
_entity_poly.entity_id
_entity_poly.type
_entity_poly.pdbx_seq_one_letter_code
_entity_poly.pdbx_strand_id
1 'polypeptide(L)' 'MNIESNGDIGELTETCEIDEGNRETMERMVKTALWCVQYRPERRPLMSMVVKMLDEAAETP' A
#
# COMPACT_ATOMS: atom_id res chain seq x y z
N MET A 1 -14.49 -9.29 -4.90
CA MET A 1 -13.28 -8.72 -5.51
C MET A 1 -12.14 -8.86 -4.53
N ASN A 2 -11.15 -9.69 -4.86
CA ASN A 2 -9.83 -9.52 -4.28
C ASN A 2 -9.28 -8.28 -4.98
N ILE A 3 -8.87 -7.25 -4.23
CA ILE A 3 -8.13 -6.13 -4.82
C ILE A 3 -6.72 -6.66 -5.09
N GLU A 4 -6.59 -7.42 -6.17
CA GLU A 4 -5.37 -7.59 -6.93
C GLU A 4 -5.39 -6.46 -7.98
N SER A 5 -5.45 -5.21 -7.50
CA SER A 5 -5.40 -4.07 -8.38
C SER A 5 -3.95 -3.89 -8.80
N ASN A 6 -3.55 -4.61 -9.85
CA ASN A 6 -2.40 -4.29 -10.68
C ASN A 6 -2.68 -2.99 -11.49
N GLY A 7 -3.20 -1.94 -10.84
CA GLY A 7 -3.03 -0.60 -11.39
C GLY A 7 -1.54 -0.33 -11.35
N ASP A 8 -0.95 0.04 -12.48
CA ASP A 8 0.50 0.15 -12.61
C ASP A 8 0.99 1.23 -11.64
N ILE A 9 1.60 0.78 -10.54
CA ILE A 9 2.20 1.65 -9.53
C ILE A 9 3.27 2.54 -10.17
N GLY A 10 3.86 2.11 -11.30
CA GLY A 10 4.80 2.89 -12.10
C GLY A 10 4.18 4.16 -12.68
N GLU A 11 2.91 4.13 -13.11
CA GLU A 11 2.23 5.32 -13.64
C GLU A 11 2.03 6.40 -12.54
N LEU A 12 1.81 5.96 -11.29
CA LEU A 12 1.69 6.88 -10.15
C LEU A 12 3.03 7.53 -9.78
N THR A 13 4.15 6.83 -9.94
CA THR A 13 5.48 7.41 -9.67
C THR A 13 5.84 8.54 -10.63
N GLU A 14 5.47 8.41 -11.91
CA GLU A 14 5.75 9.42 -12.94
C GLU A 14 4.91 10.69 -12.72
N THR A 15 3.62 10.54 -12.42
CA THR A 15 2.71 11.68 -12.24
C THR A 15 2.97 12.49 -10.97
N CYS A 16 3.56 11.88 -9.94
CA CYS A 16 3.78 12.52 -8.64
C CYS A 16 5.23 13.00 -8.43
N GLU A 17 6.11 12.91 -9.45
CA GLU A 17 7.54 13.25 -9.37
C GLU A 17 8.23 12.62 -8.14
N ILE A 18 7.89 11.37 -7.84
CA ILE A 18 8.40 10.67 -6.65
C ILE A 18 9.82 10.22 -6.94
N ASP A 19 10.76 10.67 -6.10
CA ASP A 19 12.15 10.22 -6.15
C ASP A 19 12.22 8.68 -6.05
N GLU A 20 13.16 8.09 -6.79
CA GLU A 20 13.36 6.64 -6.83
C GLU A 20 13.61 6.06 -5.42
N GLY A 21 14.27 6.81 -4.53
CA GLY A 21 14.48 6.43 -3.13
C GLY A 21 13.19 6.36 -2.30
N ASN A 22 12.11 7.01 -2.73
CA ASN A 22 10.80 6.99 -2.08
C ASN A 22 9.80 6.03 -2.74
N ARG A 23 10.17 5.39 -3.87
CA ARG A 23 9.26 4.50 -4.60
C ARG A 23 8.72 3.40 -3.71
N GLU A 24 9.60 2.69 -2.99
CA GLU A 24 9.20 1.57 -2.13
C GLU A 24 8.18 1.99 -1.07
N THR A 25 8.44 3.13 -0.41
CA THR A 25 7.54 3.71 0.60
C THR A 25 6.20 4.09 -0.01
N MET A 26 6.19 4.68 -1.21
CA MET A 26 4.93 4.97 -1.92
C MET A 26 4.16 3.68 -2.22
N GLU A 27 4.82 2.66 -2.78
CA GLU A 27 4.14 1.40 -3.12
C GLU A 27 3.49 0.78 -1.88
N ARG A 28 4.23 0.75 -0.77
CA ARG A 28 3.78 0.24 0.53
C ARG A 28 2.55 1.02 1.00
N MET A 29 2.61 2.35 0.99
CA MET A 29 1.48 3.20 1.39
C MET A 29 0.24 2.95 0.54
N VAL A 30 0.38 2.87 -0.79
CA VAL A 30 -0.74 2.62 -1.71
C VAL A 30 -1.34 1.24 -1.48
N LYS A 31 -0.50 0.20 -1.36
CA LYS A 31 -0.94 -1.18 -1.06
C LYS A 31 -1.69 -1.24 0.27
N THR A 32 -1.18 -0.60 1.32
CA THR A 32 -1.84 -0.52 2.63
C THR A 32 -3.17 0.23 2.55
N ALA A 33 -3.23 1.37 1.85
CA ALA A 33 -4.46 2.14 1.66
C ALA A 33 -5.54 1.31 0.95
N LEU A 34 -5.16 0.58 -0.11
CA LEU A 34 -6.06 -0.32 -0.84
C LEU A 34 -6.63 -1.43 0.04
N TRP A 35 -5.84 -1.98 0.97
CA TRP A 35 -6.33 -2.96 1.95
C TRP A 35 -7.31 -2.35 2.97
N CYS A 36 -7.08 -1.11 3.40
CA CYS A 36 -7.97 -0.40 4.32
C CYS A 36 -9.35 -0.10 3.74
N VAL A 37 -9.45 0.13 2.43
CA VAL A 37 -10.71 0.52 1.75
C VAL A 37 -11.43 -0.63 1.06
N GLN A 38 -11.05 -1.88 1.35
CA GLN A 38 -11.70 -3.07 0.80
C GLN A 38 -13.23 -3.00 0.96
N TYR A 39 -13.94 -3.38 -0.10
CA TYR A 39 -15.41 -3.39 -0.14
C TYR A 39 -16.00 -4.23 1.01
N ARG A 40 -15.40 -5.40 1.29
CA ARG A 40 -15.79 -6.26 2.42
C ARG A 40 -15.12 -5.77 3.70
N PRO A 41 -15.88 -5.32 4.72
CA PRO A 41 -15.31 -4.82 5.98
C PRO A 41 -14.44 -5.86 6.70
N GLU A 42 -14.78 -7.14 6.58
CA GLU A 42 -14.10 -8.26 7.25
C GLU A 42 -12.69 -8.50 6.71
N ARG A 43 -12.37 -7.93 5.54
CA ARG A 43 -11.05 -8.02 4.92
C ARG A 43 -10.16 -6.83 5.24
N ARG A 44 -10.69 -5.81 5.92
CA ARG A 44 -9.90 -4.63 6.28
C ARG A 44 -8.97 -5.02 7.43
N PRO A 45 -7.69 -4.62 7.36
CA PRO A 45 -6.73 -4.92 8.42
C PRO A 45 -7.09 -4.16 9.71
N LEU A 46 -6.65 -4.71 10.84
CA LEU A 46 -6.67 -3.99 12.11
C LEU A 46 -5.67 -2.81 12.05
N MET A 47 -5.96 -1.74 12.79
CA MET A 47 -5.05 -0.58 12.85
C MET A 47 -3.64 -0.95 13.31
N SER A 48 -3.48 -1.91 14.22
CA SER A 48 -2.16 -2.41 14.63
C SER A 48 -1.40 -3.09 13.48
N MET A 49 -2.11 -3.71 12.54
CA MET A 49 -1.53 -4.33 11.34
C MET A 49 -1.20 -3.26 10.28
N VAL A 50 -2.05 -2.24 10.14
CA VAL A 50 -1.79 -1.06 9.28
C VAL A 50 -0.52 -0.34 9.73
N VAL A 51 -0.38 -0.06 11.03
CA VAL A 51 0.84 0.58 11.57
C VAL A 51 2.06 -0.27 11.29
N LYS A 52 1.99 -1.59 11.49
CA LYS A 52 3.10 -2.49 11.15
C LYS A 52 3.44 -2.46 9.66
N MET A 53 2.47 -2.44 8.77
CA MET A 53 2.73 -2.36 7.32
C MET A 53 3.36 -1.03 6.90
N LEU A 54 3.15 0.05 7.65
CA LEU A 54 3.69 1.37 7.33
C LEU A 54 5.04 1.64 8.00
N ASP A 55 5.38 0.87 9.03
CA ASP A 55 6.66 0.98 9.73
C ASP A 55 7.76 0.30 8.90
N GLU A 56 8.83 1.04 8.58
CA GLU A 56 9.91 0.57 7.70
C GLU A 56 10.70 -0.62 8.27
N ALA A 57 10.54 -0.92 9.56
CA ALA A 57 11.19 -2.05 10.24
C ALA A 57 10.44 -3.39 10.10
N ALA A 58 9.25 -3.42 9.52
CA ALA A 58 8.49 -4.65 9.36
C ALA A 58 8.72 -5.27 7.98
N GLU A 59 9.58 -6.29 7.93
CA GLU A 59 9.57 -7.26 6.82
C GLU A 59 8.13 -7.78 6.67
N THR A 60 7.52 -7.51 5.52
CA THR A 60 6.17 -8.00 5.20
C THR A 60 6.19 -9.53 5.16
N PRO A 61 5.30 -10.24 5.87
CA PRO A 61 5.11 -11.68 5.72
C PRO A 61 4.60 -12.05 4.32
#